data_AF-A0A521VRK0-F1
#
_entry.id   AF-A0A521VRK0-F1
#
_cell.length_a   1.000
_cell.length_b   1.000
_cell.length_c   1.000
_cell.angle_alpha   90.00
_cell.angle_beta   90.00
_cell.angle_gamma   90.00
#
_symmetry.space_group_name_H-M   'P 1'
#
loop_
_entity.id
_entity.type
_entity.pdbx_description
1 polymer ?
#
loop_
_entity_poly.entity_id
_entity_poly.type
_entity_poly.pdbx_seq_one_letter_code
_entity_poly.pdbx_strand_id
1 'polypeptide(L)'
;MTRATTLLPELDAIVKRGNGRRRAQAIRDIGDMFVAGASRFTALHIELFGDILTELVADSNPEMRAELSERLAPLGNAPPAIVIRLARDDEIRVAGPVLRLSPLIGDDILIEVARRQGQAHLLAIASRGKISAQVTDAVISRGGREVMQQVAGNEGARLSADGYAKLVRRASRDGDLAAAVGQRADIPPPLLRELIVGAVDLVRQRILAAVRPEKQIEVTHIIAEISSAPDPQDADHDFAPAERRMLALHRAGGLTEKVLSGFAQGCHYAECVAAVAVLSGVTTAIIDRLLTGERPDSILVLGKALGLDWKTVRALVLLRRNLGRTAAVPDLDRVRASFEHLAEATARRVLRFWQMARPAAEAAR
;
A
#
# COMPACT_ATOMS: atom_id res chain seq x y z
N MET A 1 14.96 35.74 36.13
CA MET A 1 14.80 35.11 37.44
C MET A 1 13.71 35.80 38.25
N THR A 2 13.83 37.11 38.53
CA THR A 2 12.89 37.89 39.38
C THR A 2 11.45 38.00 38.87
N ARG A 3 11.23 37.94 37.54
CA ARG A 3 9.90 38.05 36.91
C ARG A 3 9.03 36.78 37.02
N ALA A 4 9.64 35.60 37.02
CA ALA A 4 8.89 34.34 37.12
C ALA A 4 8.31 34.15 38.54
N THR A 5 9.07 34.52 39.56
CA THR A 5 8.67 34.39 40.97
C THR A 5 7.60 35.40 41.40
N THR A 6 7.51 36.54 40.71
CA THR A 6 6.49 37.58 40.99
C THR A 6 5.16 37.33 40.27
N LEU A 7 5.15 36.61 39.15
CA LEU A 7 3.93 36.31 38.38
C LEU A 7 3.15 35.09 38.90
N LEU A 8 3.82 34.14 39.57
CA LEU A 8 3.20 32.91 40.06
C LEU A 8 1.97 33.12 40.97
N PRO A 9 1.96 34.05 41.96
CA PRO A 9 0.78 34.29 42.81
C PRO A 9 -0.37 35.00 42.07
N GLU A 10 -0.05 35.91 41.14
CA GLU A 10 -1.07 36.58 40.30
C GLU A 10 -1.72 35.60 39.32
N LEU A 11 -0.95 34.62 38.83
CA LEU A 11 -1.44 33.55 37.96
C LEU A 11 -2.34 32.56 38.72
N ASP A 12 -2.01 32.17 39.96
CA ASP A 12 -2.86 31.33 40.82
C ASP A 12 -4.23 32.00 41.11
N ALA A 13 -4.25 33.34 41.24
CA ALA A 13 -5.50 34.09 41.37
C ALA A 13 -6.35 34.09 40.07
N ILE A 14 -5.71 34.10 38.89
CA ILE A 14 -6.39 34.01 37.58
C ILE A 14 -6.95 32.61 37.34
N VAL A 15 -6.22 31.56 37.76
CA VAL A 15 -6.67 30.16 37.73
C VAL A 15 -7.97 30.02 38.53
N LYS A 16 -7.96 30.49 39.79
CA LYS A 16 -9.07 30.35 40.74
C LYS A 16 -10.29 31.23 40.46
N ARG A 17 -10.17 32.38 39.78
CA ARG A 17 -11.27 33.38 39.65
C ARG A 17 -11.43 34.05 38.27
N GLY A 18 -10.66 33.65 37.25
CA GLY A 18 -10.66 34.30 35.93
C GLY A 18 -11.82 33.88 35.01
N ASN A 19 -12.39 34.84 34.26
CA ASN A 19 -13.30 34.56 33.15
C ASN A 19 -12.53 33.96 31.94
N GLY A 20 -13.23 33.30 31.01
CA GLY A 20 -12.61 32.53 29.91
C GLY A 20 -11.57 33.30 29.08
N ARG A 21 -11.77 34.62 28.87
CA ARG A 21 -10.78 35.48 28.18
C ARG A 21 -9.49 35.69 28.99
N ARG A 22 -9.58 35.88 30.32
CA ARG A 22 -8.39 36.04 31.18
C ARG A 22 -7.60 34.74 31.29
N ARG A 23 -8.27 33.59 31.33
CA ARG A 23 -7.60 32.27 31.27
C ARG A 23 -6.87 32.06 29.95
N ALA A 24 -7.49 32.44 28.82
CA ALA A 24 -6.83 32.39 27.52
C ALA A 24 -5.54 33.20 27.48
N GLN A 25 -5.59 34.42 28.03
CA GLN A 25 -4.43 35.27 28.09
C GLN A 25 -3.35 34.70 29.02
N ALA A 26 -3.73 34.17 30.18
CA ALA A 26 -2.78 33.52 31.09
C ALA A 26 -2.10 32.29 30.47
N ILE A 27 -2.84 31.43 29.76
CA ILE A 27 -2.27 30.28 29.04
C ILE A 27 -1.25 30.75 28.00
N ARG A 28 -1.57 31.81 27.23
CA ARG A 28 -0.64 32.39 26.26
C ARG A 28 0.59 32.99 26.92
N ASP A 29 0.42 33.83 27.94
CA ASP A 29 1.53 34.50 28.62
C ASP A 29 2.47 33.49 29.30
N ILE A 30 1.91 32.45 29.94
CA ILE A 30 2.70 31.36 30.53
C ILE A 30 3.38 30.55 29.44
N GLY A 31 2.68 30.20 28.36
CA GLY A 31 3.25 29.46 27.23
C GLY A 31 4.40 30.22 26.56
N ASP A 32 4.23 31.52 26.32
CA ASP A 32 5.26 32.42 25.78
C ASP A 32 6.46 32.51 26.71
N MET A 33 6.21 32.67 28.01
CA MET A 33 7.28 32.69 29.01
C MET A 33 8.02 31.35 29.07
N PHE A 34 7.31 30.24 28.95
CA PHE A 34 7.90 28.91 28.93
C PHE A 34 8.80 28.73 27.70
N VAL A 35 8.29 29.07 26.51
CA VAL A 35 9.03 28.98 25.24
C VAL A 35 10.27 29.89 25.27
N ALA A 36 10.13 31.14 25.73
CA ALA A 36 11.22 32.11 25.78
C ALA A 36 12.32 31.73 26.80
N GLY A 37 11.96 31.01 27.86
CA GLY A 37 12.87 30.60 28.93
C GLY A 37 13.30 29.13 28.87
N ALA A 38 12.80 28.35 27.92
CA ALA A 38 12.89 26.89 27.89
C ALA A 38 14.31 26.37 28.18
N SER A 39 15.33 26.90 27.51
CA SER A 39 16.72 26.45 27.66
C SER A 39 17.36 26.74 29.04
N ARG A 40 16.71 27.54 29.89
CA ARG A 40 17.23 28.01 31.17
C ARG A 40 16.46 27.47 32.38
N PHE A 41 15.38 26.73 32.18
CA PHE A 41 14.57 26.19 33.27
C PHE A 41 15.15 24.88 33.83
N THR A 42 15.10 24.75 35.15
CA THR A 42 15.45 23.52 35.88
C THR A 42 14.24 22.59 35.94
N ALA A 43 14.45 21.31 36.31
CA ALA A 43 13.38 20.32 36.44
C ALA A 43 12.23 20.80 37.35
N LEU A 44 12.56 21.42 38.49
CA LEU A 44 11.57 21.98 39.43
C LEU A 44 10.69 23.08 38.79
N HIS A 45 11.28 23.95 37.96
CA HIS A 45 10.52 24.97 37.25
C HIS A 45 9.58 24.33 36.22
N ILE A 46 10.05 23.33 35.49
CA ILE A 46 9.27 22.60 34.49
C ILE A 46 8.06 21.93 35.15
N GLU A 47 8.24 21.29 36.30
CA GLU A 47 7.17 20.66 37.08
C GLU A 47 6.09 21.66 37.50
N LEU A 48 6.50 22.79 38.11
CA LEU A 48 5.58 23.84 38.54
C LEU A 48 4.77 24.44 37.37
N PHE A 49 5.42 24.70 36.23
CA PHE A 49 4.71 25.15 35.03
C PHE A 49 3.74 24.08 34.53
N GLY A 50 4.12 22.81 34.61
CA GLY A 50 3.29 21.68 34.25
C GLY A 50 2.00 21.63 35.05
N ASP A 51 2.07 21.77 36.38
CA ASP A 51 0.90 21.72 37.25
C ASP A 51 -0.08 22.87 36.95
N ILE A 52 0.45 24.10 36.86
CA ILE A 52 -0.36 25.29 36.58
C ILE A 52 -1.02 25.21 35.20
N LEU A 53 -0.26 24.84 34.16
CA LEU A 53 -0.81 24.69 32.81
C LEU A 53 -1.85 23.56 32.75
N THR A 54 -1.63 22.47 33.47
CA THR A 54 -2.57 21.34 33.53
C THR A 54 -3.89 21.74 34.17
N GLU A 55 -3.87 22.55 35.22
CA GLU A 55 -5.08 23.08 35.86
C GLU A 55 -5.79 24.09 34.94
N LEU A 56 -5.06 25.04 34.34
CA LEU A 56 -5.62 26.02 33.42
C LEU A 56 -6.29 25.39 32.19
N VAL A 57 -5.70 24.31 31.69
CA VAL A 57 -6.18 23.62 30.49
C VAL A 57 -7.46 22.82 30.76
N ALA A 58 -7.69 22.39 32.00
CA ALA A 58 -8.84 21.54 32.35
C ALA A 58 -10.19 22.18 32.00
N ASP A 59 -10.32 23.48 32.23
CA ASP A 59 -11.56 24.24 32.01
C ASP A 59 -11.50 25.16 30.78
N SER A 60 -10.56 24.91 29.87
CA SER A 60 -10.34 25.73 28.68
C SER A 60 -11.04 25.15 27.44
N ASN A 61 -11.44 26.03 26.52
CA ASN A 61 -12.02 25.64 25.24
C ASN A 61 -10.99 24.91 24.34
N PRO A 62 -11.46 24.12 23.35
CA PRO A 62 -10.57 23.36 22.47
C PRO A 62 -9.58 24.23 21.68
N GLU A 63 -9.96 25.46 21.30
CA GLU A 63 -9.08 26.36 20.55
C GLU A 63 -7.84 26.76 21.34
N MET A 64 -7.99 27.07 22.63
CA MET A 64 -6.87 27.39 23.51
C MET A 64 -5.96 26.19 23.75
N ARG A 65 -6.54 24.99 23.92
CA ARG A 65 -5.75 23.76 24.10
C ARG A 65 -4.94 23.45 22.85
N ALA A 66 -5.51 23.68 21.66
CA ALA A 66 -4.81 23.52 20.39
C ALA A 66 -3.66 24.53 20.26
N GLU A 67 -3.88 25.80 20.59
CA GLU A 67 -2.82 26.83 20.57
C GLU A 67 -1.65 26.45 21.49
N LEU A 68 -1.94 25.99 22.71
CA LEU A 68 -0.92 25.52 23.65
C LEU A 68 -0.19 24.28 23.12
N SER A 69 -0.92 23.33 22.54
CA SER A 69 -0.36 22.11 21.96
C SER A 69 0.65 22.42 20.85
N GLU A 70 0.32 23.32 19.93
CA GLU A 70 1.23 23.73 18.85
C GLU A 70 2.53 24.33 19.38
N ARG A 71 2.44 25.15 20.44
CA ARG A 71 3.61 25.80 21.06
C ARG A 71 4.50 24.82 21.81
N LEU A 72 3.92 23.85 22.52
CA LEU A 72 4.67 22.88 23.33
C LEU A 72 5.20 21.70 22.50
N ALA A 73 4.53 21.35 21.41
CA ALA A 73 4.86 20.17 20.61
C ALA A 73 6.33 20.05 20.18
N PRO A 74 7.03 21.10 19.71
CA PRO A 74 8.43 20.96 19.29
C PRO A 74 9.45 21.01 20.44
N LEU A 75 9.02 21.31 21.68
CA LEU A 75 9.93 21.55 22.80
C LEU A 75 10.39 20.24 23.44
N GLY A 76 11.71 20.01 23.44
CA GLY A 76 12.35 18.84 24.06
C GLY A 76 12.35 18.84 25.59
N ASN A 77 11.85 19.92 26.22
CA ASN A 77 11.82 20.10 27.67
C ASN A 77 10.45 20.58 28.17
N ALA A 78 9.39 20.50 27.35
CA ALA A 78 8.04 20.82 27.79
C ALA A 78 7.64 20.00 29.02
N PRO A 79 6.74 20.50 29.89
CA PRO A 79 6.34 19.76 31.07
C PRO A 79 5.64 18.45 30.68
N PRO A 80 6.10 17.27 31.12
CA PRO A 80 5.58 15.99 30.66
C PRO A 80 4.08 15.81 30.94
N ALA A 81 3.60 16.29 32.10
CA ALA A 81 2.21 16.14 32.52
C ALA A 81 1.22 16.77 31.53
N ILE A 82 1.48 18.02 31.10
CA ILE A 82 0.59 18.70 30.14
C ILE A 82 0.70 18.07 28.75
N VAL A 83 1.90 17.68 28.30
CA VAL A 83 2.08 17.05 26.98
C VAL A 83 1.30 15.73 26.90
N ILE A 84 1.38 14.89 27.94
CA ILE A 84 0.63 13.62 28.01
C ILE A 84 -0.88 13.90 28.04
N ARG A 85 -1.32 14.92 28.79
CA ARG A 85 -2.73 15.31 28.83
C ARG A 85 -3.25 15.74 27.46
N LEU A 86 -2.52 16.60 26.75
CA LEU A 86 -2.88 17.06 25.41
C LEU A 86 -2.88 15.90 24.40
N ALA A 87 -1.94 14.95 24.51
CA ALA A 87 -1.87 13.78 23.63
C ALA A 87 -3.07 12.83 23.77
N ARG A 88 -3.71 12.82 24.94
CA ARG A 88 -4.91 12.04 25.25
C ARG A 88 -6.22 12.75 24.91
N ASP A 89 -6.18 14.00 24.47
CA ASP A 89 -7.37 14.79 24.14
C ASP A 89 -8.13 14.15 22.97
N ASP A 90 -9.45 14.12 23.07
CA ASP A 90 -10.34 13.56 22.04
C ASP A 90 -10.37 14.44 20.78
N GLU A 91 -10.08 15.73 20.91
CA GLU A 91 -10.02 16.65 19.77
C GLU A 91 -8.66 16.56 19.08
N ILE A 92 -8.67 16.19 17.79
CA ILE A 92 -7.42 16.02 17.02
C ILE A 92 -6.65 17.32 16.86
N ARG A 93 -7.33 18.47 16.80
CA ARG A 93 -6.65 19.77 16.76
C ARG A 93 -5.77 20.01 17.99
N VAL A 94 -6.13 19.40 19.13
CA VAL A 94 -5.37 19.47 20.37
C VAL A 94 -4.31 18.38 20.42
N ALA A 95 -4.67 17.12 20.19
CA ALA A 95 -3.72 16.01 20.32
C ALA A 95 -2.70 15.93 19.17
N GLY A 96 -3.09 16.34 17.96
CA GLY A 96 -2.32 16.17 16.73
C GLY A 96 -0.91 16.75 16.75
N PRO A 97 -0.70 18.02 17.15
CA PRO A 97 0.63 18.63 17.18
C PRO A 97 1.61 17.86 18.08
N VAL A 98 1.22 17.56 19.33
CA VAL A 98 2.06 16.82 20.28
C VAL A 98 2.29 15.38 19.83
N LEU A 99 1.26 14.68 19.33
CA LEU A 99 1.39 13.31 18.83
C LEU A 99 2.35 13.23 17.64
N ARG A 100 2.43 14.26 16.78
CA ARG A 100 3.31 14.26 15.60
C ARG A 100 4.75 14.69 15.90
N LEU A 101 4.95 15.68 16.78
CA LEU A 101 6.23 16.36 16.92
C LEU A 101 6.92 16.15 18.27
N SER A 102 6.18 15.87 19.33
CA SER A 102 6.77 15.87 20.68
C SER A 102 7.70 14.68 20.90
N PRO A 103 8.96 14.91 21.30
CA PRO A 103 9.90 13.83 21.62
C PRO A 103 9.66 13.23 23.01
N LEU A 104 8.80 13.86 23.83
CA LEU A 104 8.56 13.49 25.22
C LEU A 104 7.49 12.39 25.39
N ILE A 105 6.80 12.03 24.31
CA ILE A 105 5.78 10.99 24.32
C ILE A 105 6.44 9.64 24.05
N GLY A 106 6.43 8.77 25.06
CA GLY A 106 6.91 7.39 24.98
C GLY A 106 5.98 6.47 24.20
N ASP A 107 6.52 5.31 23.81
CA ASP A 107 5.81 4.28 23.05
C ASP A 107 4.57 3.75 23.78
N ASP A 108 4.61 3.66 25.10
CA ASP A 108 3.50 3.24 25.96
C ASP A 108 2.27 4.15 25.78
N ILE A 109 2.48 5.46 25.80
CA ILE A 109 1.42 6.45 25.58
C ILE A 109 0.95 6.44 24.13
N LEU A 110 1.85 6.34 23.16
CA LEU A 110 1.48 6.26 21.74
C LEU A 110 0.62 5.02 21.45
N ILE A 111 0.96 3.86 22.04
CA ILE A 111 0.19 2.63 21.92
C ILE A 111 -1.17 2.76 22.61
N GLU A 112 -1.23 3.37 23.80
CA GLU A 112 -2.48 3.64 24.50
C GLU A 112 -3.43 4.49 23.63
N VAL A 113 -2.94 5.61 23.11
CA VAL A 113 -3.70 6.51 22.23
C VAL A 113 -4.13 5.79 20.95
N ALA A 114 -3.22 5.05 20.31
CA ALA A 114 -3.54 4.27 19.11
C ALA A 114 -4.63 3.21 19.34
N ARG A 115 -4.75 2.66 20.55
CA ARG A 115 -5.77 1.66 20.90
C ARG A 115 -7.15 2.26 21.22
N ARG A 116 -7.20 3.51 21.69
CA ARG A 116 -8.44 4.14 22.16
C ARG A 116 -9.01 5.15 21.16
N GLN A 117 -8.16 5.96 20.54
CA GLN A 117 -8.59 7.13 19.76
C GLN A 117 -8.94 6.80 18.31
N GLY A 118 -9.41 7.82 17.58
CA GLY A 118 -9.89 7.73 16.20
C GLY A 118 -8.80 7.72 15.13
N GLN A 119 -9.23 7.64 13.86
CA GLN A 119 -8.32 7.56 12.69
C GLN A 119 -7.40 8.77 12.55
N ALA A 120 -7.88 9.96 12.92
CA ALA A 120 -7.10 11.19 12.82
C ALA A 120 -5.90 11.18 13.80
N HIS A 121 -6.08 10.65 15.02
CA HIS A 121 -4.98 10.46 15.98
C HIS A 121 -3.98 9.41 15.49
N LEU A 122 -4.47 8.30 14.94
CA LEU A 122 -3.63 7.28 14.33
C LEU A 122 -2.77 7.86 13.20
N LEU A 123 -3.34 8.72 12.35
CA LEU A 123 -2.62 9.40 11.28
C LEU A 123 -1.55 10.36 11.83
N ALA A 124 -1.85 11.10 12.90
CA ALA A 124 -0.89 11.97 13.55
C ALA A 124 0.31 11.18 14.12
N ILE A 125 0.04 10.04 14.77
CA ILE A 125 1.09 9.12 15.25
C ILE A 125 1.90 8.56 14.07
N ALA A 126 1.24 8.09 13.01
CA ALA A 126 1.88 7.55 11.80
C ALA A 126 2.77 8.58 11.08
N SER A 127 2.54 9.87 11.30
CA SER A 127 3.27 10.98 10.68
C SER A 127 4.53 11.39 11.46
N ARG A 128 4.82 10.76 12.62
CA ARG A 128 6.04 11.04 13.39
C ARG A 128 7.28 10.65 12.57
N GLY A 129 8.35 11.43 12.69
CA GLY A 129 9.60 11.16 11.96
C GLY A 129 10.30 9.84 12.34
N LYS A 130 10.03 9.30 13.55
CA LYS A 130 10.50 7.96 13.98
C LYS A 130 9.41 7.28 14.80
N ILE A 131 9.14 6.02 14.48
CA ILE A 131 8.12 5.20 15.17
C ILE A 131 8.69 3.80 15.39
N SER A 132 8.55 3.26 16.60
CA SER A 132 8.98 1.90 16.91
C SER A 132 8.04 0.85 16.31
N ALA A 133 8.54 -0.38 16.13
CA ALA A 133 7.73 -1.46 15.58
C ALA A 133 6.47 -1.74 16.40
N GLN A 134 6.54 -1.62 17.73
CA GLN A 134 5.40 -1.87 18.61
C GLN A 134 4.27 -0.84 18.41
N VAL A 135 4.64 0.45 18.27
CA VAL A 135 3.68 1.51 17.99
C VAL A 135 3.12 1.35 16.57
N THR A 136 3.97 1.08 15.59
CA THR A 136 3.54 0.86 14.20
C THR A 136 2.54 -0.30 14.10
N ASP A 137 2.77 -1.40 14.80
CA ASP A 137 1.86 -2.55 14.81
C ASP A 137 0.51 -2.21 15.44
N ALA A 138 0.50 -1.42 16.52
CA ALA A 138 -0.73 -0.91 17.13
C ALA A 138 -1.50 -0.01 16.14
N VAL A 139 -0.79 0.86 15.42
CA VAL A 139 -1.37 1.77 14.43
C VAL A 139 -1.93 1.02 13.22
N ILE A 140 -1.19 0.07 12.64
CA ILE A 140 -1.63 -0.74 11.50
C ILE A 140 -2.85 -1.60 11.86
N SER A 141 -2.88 -2.16 13.07
CA SER A 141 -3.94 -3.09 13.46
C SER A 141 -5.34 -2.45 13.51
N ARG A 142 -5.43 -1.13 13.73
CA ARG A 142 -6.69 -0.36 13.68
C ARG A 142 -6.79 0.64 12.53
N GLY A 143 -5.68 0.90 11.84
CA GLY A 143 -5.56 1.93 10.83
C GLY A 143 -6.43 1.66 9.61
N GLY A 144 -7.08 2.72 9.11
CA GLY A 144 -7.75 2.73 7.83
C GLY A 144 -6.76 2.89 6.67
N ARG A 145 -7.29 3.14 5.48
CA ARG A 145 -6.51 3.30 4.24
C ARG A 145 -5.41 4.38 4.37
N GLU A 146 -5.79 5.57 4.80
CA GLU A 146 -4.89 6.74 4.90
C GLU A 146 -3.75 6.49 5.89
N VAL A 147 -4.07 5.91 7.06
CA VAL A 147 -3.09 5.56 8.09
C VAL A 147 -2.09 4.54 7.56
N MET A 148 -2.55 3.49 6.87
CA MET A 148 -1.66 2.48 6.30
C MET A 148 -0.76 3.04 5.20
N GLN A 149 -1.28 3.93 4.35
CA GLN A 149 -0.47 4.62 3.34
C GLN A 149 0.58 5.53 3.98
N GLN A 150 0.21 6.26 5.04
CA GLN A 150 1.14 7.10 5.78
C GLN A 150 2.25 6.29 6.43
N VAL A 151 1.92 5.16 7.06
CA VAL A 151 2.92 4.25 7.65
C VAL A 151 3.83 3.67 6.56
N ALA A 152 3.26 3.22 5.43
CA ALA A 152 4.05 2.65 4.34
C ALA A 152 5.04 3.67 3.76
N GLY A 153 4.62 4.91 3.54
CA GLY A 153 5.47 5.99 3.04
C GLY A 153 6.44 6.60 4.06
N ASN A 154 6.30 6.28 5.35
CA ASN A 154 7.17 6.79 6.40
C ASN A 154 8.40 5.88 6.61
N GLU A 155 9.53 6.21 5.98
CA GLU A 155 10.79 5.46 6.14
C GLU A 155 11.27 5.39 7.60
N GLY A 156 10.90 6.36 8.44
CA GLY A 156 11.22 6.37 9.86
C GLY A 156 10.36 5.46 10.73
N ALA A 157 9.27 4.91 10.20
CA ALA A 157 8.44 3.94 10.88
C ALA A 157 9.06 2.55 10.77
N ARG A 158 9.48 1.95 11.88
CA ARG A 158 9.92 0.56 11.91
C ARG A 158 8.71 -0.36 11.81
N LEU A 159 8.81 -1.37 10.95
CA LEU A 159 7.76 -2.37 10.74
C LEU A 159 8.23 -3.74 11.24
N SER A 160 7.37 -4.44 11.97
CA SER A 160 7.60 -5.85 12.28
C SER A 160 7.28 -6.74 11.08
N ALA A 161 7.65 -8.01 11.14
CA ALA A 161 7.27 -8.99 10.11
C ALA A 161 5.74 -9.11 9.97
N ASP A 162 5.00 -9.07 11.09
CA ASP A 162 3.53 -9.09 11.09
C ASP A 162 2.95 -7.79 10.51
N GLY A 163 3.54 -6.64 10.86
CA GLY A 163 3.19 -5.34 10.30
C GLY A 163 3.32 -5.32 8.77
N TYR A 164 4.43 -5.83 8.24
CA TYR A 164 4.60 -6.01 6.79
C TYR A 164 3.57 -6.96 6.19
N ALA A 165 3.34 -8.13 6.78
CA ALA A 165 2.36 -9.08 6.27
C ALA A 165 0.93 -8.49 6.23
N LYS A 166 0.55 -7.67 7.22
CA LYS A 166 -0.71 -6.91 7.22
C LYS A 166 -0.77 -5.88 6.09
N LEU A 167 0.29 -5.10 5.89
CA LEU A 167 0.35 -4.10 4.81
C LEU A 167 0.29 -4.76 3.43
N VAL A 168 1.05 -5.84 3.20
CA VAL A 168 1.08 -6.58 1.92
C VAL A 168 -0.28 -7.19 1.60
N ARG A 169 -0.93 -7.85 2.57
CA ARG A 169 -2.29 -8.37 2.39
C ARG A 169 -3.27 -7.27 1.99
N ARG A 170 -3.19 -6.10 2.61
CA ARG A 170 -4.06 -4.96 2.26
C ARG A 170 -3.74 -4.35 0.90
N ALA A 171 -2.45 -4.28 0.57
CA ALA A 171 -1.92 -3.72 -0.67
C ALA A 171 -2.34 -4.50 -1.93
N SER A 172 -2.64 -5.79 -1.80
CA SER A 172 -3.21 -6.60 -2.91
C SER A 172 -4.47 -5.97 -3.54
N ARG A 173 -5.20 -5.14 -2.80
CA ARG A 173 -6.43 -4.45 -3.24
C ARG A 173 -6.28 -2.93 -3.37
N ASP A 174 -5.09 -2.38 -3.11
CA ASP A 174 -4.82 -0.94 -3.12
C ASP A 174 -3.47 -0.65 -3.77
N GLY A 175 -3.51 -0.22 -5.02
CA GLY A 175 -2.31 0.00 -5.82
C GLY A 175 -1.40 1.12 -5.30
N ASP A 176 -1.95 2.13 -4.64
CA ASP A 176 -1.16 3.23 -4.08
C ASP A 176 -0.43 2.75 -2.81
N LEU A 177 -1.11 1.97 -1.98
CA LEU A 177 -0.48 1.32 -0.82
C LEU A 177 0.60 0.34 -1.27
N ALA A 178 0.36 -0.44 -2.32
CA ALA A 178 1.34 -1.39 -2.84
C ALA A 178 2.59 -0.71 -3.37
N ALA A 179 2.43 0.41 -4.09
CA ALA A 179 3.56 1.22 -4.53
C ALA A 179 4.35 1.77 -3.33
N ALA A 180 3.67 2.32 -2.31
CA ALA A 180 4.33 2.83 -1.10
C ALA A 180 5.11 1.75 -0.34
N VAL A 181 4.51 0.56 -0.16
CA VAL A 181 5.17 -0.58 0.52
C VAL A 181 6.35 -1.10 -0.31
N GLY A 182 6.22 -1.16 -1.64
CA GLY A 182 7.29 -1.63 -2.54
C GLY A 182 8.51 -0.71 -2.61
N GLN A 183 8.35 0.58 -2.32
CA GLN A 183 9.45 1.56 -2.28
C GLN A 183 10.33 1.43 -1.04
N ARG A 184 9.86 0.73 0.00
CA ARG A 184 10.58 0.63 1.27
C ARG A 184 11.88 -0.16 1.16
N ALA A 185 12.96 0.41 1.68
CA ALA A 185 14.28 -0.22 1.70
C ALA A 185 14.36 -1.41 2.68
N ASP A 186 13.48 -1.47 3.68
CA ASP A 186 13.49 -2.45 4.77
C ASP A 186 12.49 -3.61 4.58
N ILE A 187 11.82 -3.72 3.43
CA ILE A 187 10.89 -4.82 3.14
C ILE A 187 11.61 -6.19 3.04
N PRO A 188 11.15 -7.23 3.76
CA PRO A 188 11.71 -8.58 3.62
C PRO A 188 11.51 -9.15 2.21
N PRO A 189 12.53 -9.80 1.61
CA PRO A 189 12.44 -10.33 0.24
C PRO A 189 11.23 -11.27 -0.02
N PRO A 190 10.85 -12.19 0.89
CA PRO A 190 9.68 -13.04 0.69
C PRO A 190 8.37 -12.24 0.55
N LEU A 191 8.20 -11.18 1.35
CA LEU A 191 7.00 -10.35 1.36
C LEU A 191 6.96 -9.41 0.15
N LEU A 192 8.11 -8.96 -0.35
CA LEU A 192 8.20 -8.25 -1.61
C LEU A 192 7.76 -9.14 -2.79
N ARG A 193 8.17 -10.42 -2.80
CA ARG A 193 7.72 -11.37 -3.83
C ARG A 193 6.20 -11.56 -3.76
N GLU A 194 5.65 -11.79 -2.57
CA GLU A 194 4.21 -11.93 -2.36
C GLU A 194 3.43 -10.70 -2.87
N LEU A 195 3.94 -9.49 -2.59
CA LEU A 195 3.36 -8.24 -3.06
C LEU A 195 3.34 -8.15 -4.61
N ILE A 196 4.42 -8.56 -5.27
CA ILE A 196 4.54 -8.53 -6.74
C ILE A 196 3.65 -9.59 -7.39
N VAL A 197 3.61 -10.80 -6.84
CA VAL A 197 2.80 -11.91 -7.36
C VAL A 197 1.31 -11.63 -7.18
N GLY A 198 0.91 -11.18 -5.99
CA GLY A 198 -0.49 -10.87 -5.65
C GLY A 198 -1.04 -9.56 -6.21
N ALA A 199 -0.19 -8.69 -6.78
CA ALA A 199 -0.62 -7.45 -7.42
C ALA A 199 -1.22 -7.69 -8.82
N VAL A 200 -2.36 -7.06 -9.10
CA VAL A 200 -2.93 -6.95 -10.46
C VAL A 200 -1.89 -6.31 -11.39
N ASP A 201 -1.83 -6.69 -12.67
CA ASP A 201 -0.76 -6.31 -13.61
C ASP A 201 -0.42 -4.80 -13.62
N LEU A 202 -1.41 -3.92 -13.48
CA LEU A 202 -1.21 -2.46 -13.41
C LEU A 202 -0.49 -2.03 -12.12
N VAL A 203 -0.84 -2.65 -11.00
CA VAL A 203 -0.18 -2.43 -9.71
C VAL A 203 1.21 -3.04 -9.73
N ARG A 204 1.38 -4.22 -10.35
CA ARG A 204 2.69 -4.86 -10.53
C ARG A 204 3.65 -3.97 -11.31
N GLN A 205 3.20 -3.38 -12.43
CA GLN A 205 4.01 -2.44 -13.20
C GLN A 205 4.36 -1.17 -12.41
N ARG A 206 3.41 -0.62 -11.65
CA ARG A 206 3.67 0.54 -10.78
C ARG A 206 4.65 0.21 -9.66
N ILE A 207 4.58 -0.98 -9.07
CA ILE A 207 5.55 -1.46 -8.07
C ILE A 207 6.93 -1.61 -8.72
N LEU A 208 7.03 -2.31 -9.86
CA LEU A 208 8.30 -2.52 -10.55
C LEU A 208 8.96 -1.21 -11.01
N ALA A 209 8.17 -0.22 -11.42
CA ALA A 209 8.66 1.12 -11.76
C ALA A 209 9.05 1.96 -10.53
N ALA A 210 8.50 1.64 -9.36
CA ALA A 210 8.72 2.36 -8.11
C ALA A 210 9.88 1.80 -7.27
N VAL A 211 10.26 0.52 -7.46
CA VAL A 211 11.37 -0.10 -6.74
C VAL A 211 12.70 0.55 -7.14
N ARG A 212 13.48 0.99 -6.12
CA ARG A 212 14.75 1.70 -6.30
C ARG A 212 15.79 0.89 -7.11
N PRO A 213 16.61 1.56 -7.94
CA PRO A 213 17.59 0.89 -8.81
C PRO A 213 18.67 0.12 -8.05
N GLU A 214 19.01 0.51 -6.82
CA GLU A 214 20.01 -0.21 -6.00
C GLU A 214 19.59 -1.65 -5.65
N LYS A 215 18.27 -1.92 -5.53
CA LYS A 215 17.72 -3.26 -5.31
C LYS A 215 17.46 -4.02 -6.60
N GLN A 216 17.66 -3.42 -7.78
CA GLN A 216 17.55 -4.14 -9.05
C GLN A 216 18.62 -5.22 -9.15
N ILE A 217 19.79 -5.08 -8.53
CA ILE A 217 20.88 -6.07 -8.62
C ILE A 217 20.57 -7.30 -7.75
N GLU A 218 20.04 -7.12 -6.53
CA GLU A 218 19.63 -8.22 -5.65
C GLU A 218 18.35 -8.89 -6.15
N VAL A 219 17.42 -8.12 -6.71
CA VAL A 219 16.25 -8.63 -7.44
C VAL A 219 16.68 -9.35 -8.72
N THR A 220 17.71 -8.88 -9.45
CA THR A 220 18.23 -9.56 -10.65
C THR A 220 18.99 -10.85 -10.30
N HIS A 221 19.74 -10.89 -9.20
CA HIS A 221 20.45 -12.10 -8.76
C HIS A 221 19.50 -13.14 -8.17
N ILE A 222 18.46 -12.71 -7.45
CA ILE A 222 17.36 -13.58 -7.00
C ILE A 222 16.49 -14.00 -8.19
N ILE A 223 16.26 -13.15 -9.19
CA ILE A 223 15.62 -13.53 -10.46
C ILE A 223 16.50 -14.49 -11.25
N ALA A 224 17.83 -14.40 -11.20
CA ALA A 224 18.74 -15.33 -11.86
C ALA A 224 18.75 -16.71 -11.15
N GLU A 225 18.73 -16.76 -9.81
CA GLU A 225 18.56 -18.02 -9.06
C GLU A 225 17.15 -18.61 -9.23
N ILE A 226 16.10 -17.78 -9.29
CA ILE A 226 14.72 -18.20 -9.59
C ILE A 226 14.54 -18.60 -11.06
N SER A 227 15.31 -18.02 -11.99
CA SER A 227 15.33 -18.43 -13.41
C SER A 227 16.17 -19.69 -13.65
N SER A 228 16.95 -20.14 -12.65
CA SER A 228 17.81 -21.32 -12.73
C SER A 228 17.31 -22.50 -11.89
N ALA A 229 16.33 -22.29 -11.01
CA ALA A 229 15.64 -23.37 -10.32
C ALA A 229 14.31 -23.65 -11.05
N PRO A 230 14.15 -24.82 -11.70
CA PRO A 230 12.89 -25.17 -12.32
C PRO A 230 11.80 -25.24 -11.25
N ASP A 231 10.72 -24.47 -11.42
CA ASP A 231 9.49 -24.65 -10.66
C ASP A 231 9.00 -26.08 -10.91
N PRO A 232 8.72 -26.90 -9.88
CA PRO A 232 8.17 -28.25 -10.04
C PRO A 232 6.85 -28.30 -10.82
N GLN A 233 6.23 -27.16 -11.13
CA GLN A 233 4.97 -27.07 -11.88
C GLN A 233 5.10 -26.68 -13.37
N ASP A 234 6.30 -26.36 -13.87
CA ASP A 234 6.58 -26.18 -15.32
C ASP A 234 6.76 -27.54 -16.06
N ALA A 235 6.64 -28.65 -15.34
CA ALA A 235 7.00 -29.97 -15.86
C ALA A 235 5.98 -30.61 -16.84
N ASP A 236 4.80 -30.03 -17.09
CA ASP A 236 3.73 -30.80 -17.74
C ASP A 236 3.30 -30.35 -19.16
N HIS A 237 3.85 -29.27 -19.72
CA HIS A 237 3.50 -28.91 -21.11
C HIS A 237 4.70 -28.40 -21.92
N ASP A 238 5.43 -29.33 -22.54
CA ASP A 238 6.28 -29.00 -23.68
C ASP A 238 5.39 -28.53 -24.86
N PHE A 239 5.30 -27.21 -25.05
CA PHE A 239 4.57 -26.61 -26.17
C PHE A 239 5.39 -26.58 -27.47
N ALA A 240 6.70 -26.88 -27.45
CA ALA A 240 7.57 -26.83 -28.62
C ALA A 240 7.11 -27.70 -29.81
N PRO A 241 6.55 -28.92 -29.63
CA PRO A 241 5.99 -29.67 -30.76
C PRO A 241 4.71 -29.03 -31.33
N ALA A 242 3.84 -28.46 -30.49
CA ALA A 242 2.62 -27.79 -30.93
C ALA A 242 2.94 -26.46 -31.63
N GLU A 243 3.89 -25.68 -31.11
CA GLU A 243 4.38 -24.44 -31.70
C GLU A 243 4.98 -24.66 -33.08
N ARG A 244 5.83 -25.68 -33.25
CA ARG A 244 6.38 -26.05 -34.57
C ARG A 244 5.27 -26.38 -35.58
N ARG A 245 4.25 -27.15 -35.16
CA ARG A 245 3.10 -27.48 -36.02
C ARG A 245 2.30 -26.23 -36.41
N MET A 246 2.01 -25.35 -35.45
CA MET A 246 1.22 -24.14 -35.70
C MET A 246 1.97 -23.11 -36.55
N LEU A 247 3.27 -22.96 -36.35
CA LEU A 247 4.13 -22.13 -37.20
C LEU A 247 4.19 -22.64 -38.64
N ALA A 248 4.32 -23.96 -38.84
CA ALA A 248 4.28 -24.56 -40.17
C ALA A 248 2.92 -24.34 -40.84
N LEU A 249 1.83 -24.51 -40.10
CA LEU A 249 0.47 -24.31 -40.59
C LEU A 249 0.18 -22.84 -40.93
N HIS A 250 0.71 -21.90 -40.14
CA HIS A 250 0.58 -20.46 -40.40
C HIS A 250 1.37 -20.01 -41.62
N ARG A 251 2.60 -20.51 -41.81
CA ARG A 251 3.40 -20.26 -43.03
C ARG A 251 2.74 -20.79 -44.30
N ALA A 252 1.99 -21.89 -44.19
CA ALA A 252 1.18 -22.45 -45.28
C ALA A 252 -0.17 -21.72 -45.49
N GLY A 253 -0.48 -20.67 -44.71
CA GLY A 253 -1.75 -19.94 -44.76
C GLY A 253 -2.96 -20.71 -44.22
N GLY A 254 -2.75 -21.88 -43.60
CA GLY A 254 -3.81 -22.77 -43.12
C GLY A 254 -4.29 -22.47 -41.70
N LEU A 255 -3.56 -21.67 -40.92
CA LEU A 255 -3.95 -21.32 -39.55
C LEU A 255 -5.06 -20.25 -39.57
N THR A 256 -6.30 -20.71 -39.62
CA THR A 256 -7.51 -19.88 -39.63
C THR A 256 -8.27 -20.00 -38.31
N GLU A 257 -9.19 -19.07 -38.06
CA GLU A 257 -10.09 -19.13 -36.89
C GLU A 257 -10.85 -20.47 -36.83
N LYS A 258 -11.30 -21.00 -37.96
CA LYS A 258 -12.03 -22.28 -38.02
C LYS A 258 -11.18 -23.43 -37.47
N VAL A 259 -9.88 -23.42 -37.73
CA VAL A 259 -8.93 -24.41 -37.22
C VAL A 259 -8.72 -24.23 -35.72
N LEU A 260 -8.54 -23.00 -35.24
CA LEU A 260 -8.44 -22.69 -33.81
C LEU A 260 -9.71 -23.12 -33.04
N SER A 261 -10.88 -22.82 -33.58
CA SER A 261 -12.16 -23.26 -33.00
C SER A 261 -12.27 -24.79 -32.97
N GLY A 262 -11.75 -25.49 -33.96
CA GLY A 262 -11.70 -26.96 -33.99
C GLY A 262 -10.84 -27.52 -32.84
N PHE A 263 -9.65 -26.94 -32.63
CA PHE A 263 -8.79 -27.33 -31.51
C PHE A 263 -9.43 -27.05 -30.14
N ALA A 264 -10.08 -25.89 -30.00
CA ALA A 264 -10.73 -25.50 -28.75
C ALA A 264 -11.92 -26.43 -28.41
N GLN A 265 -12.70 -26.83 -29.41
CA GLN A 265 -13.81 -27.78 -29.23
C GLN A 265 -13.32 -29.21 -28.96
N GLY A 266 -12.23 -29.63 -29.62
CA GLY A 266 -11.58 -30.92 -29.40
C GLY A 266 -10.74 -31.02 -28.12
N CYS A 267 -10.71 -29.95 -27.31
CA CYS A 267 -9.93 -29.87 -26.08
C CYS A 267 -8.41 -30.03 -26.27
N HIS A 268 -7.90 -29.69 -27.46
CA HIS A 268 -6.48 -29.73 -27.80
C HIS A 268 -5.78 -28.48 -27.25
N TYR A 269 -5.46 -28.50 -25.95
CA TYR A 269 -4.97 -27.32 -25.24
C TYR A 269 -3.63 -26.79 -25.76
N ALA A 270 -2.65 -27.67 -25.96
CA ALA A 270 -1.33 -27.28 -26.45
C ALA A 270 -1.40 -26.63 -27.85
N GLU A 271 -2.27 -27.17 -28.73
CA GLU A 271 -2.56 -26.62 -30.05
C GLU A 271 -3.26 -25.26 -29.96
N CYS A 272 -4.16 -25.05 -29.00
CA CYS A 272 -4.80 -23.75 -28.79
C CYS A 272 -3.81 -22.69 -28.31
N VAL A 273 -2.96 -23.03 -27.33
CA VAL A 273 -1.90 -22.13 -26.82
C VAL A 273 -0.97 -21.73 -27.95
N ALA A 274 -0.47 -22.71 -28.72
CA ALA A 274 0.42 -22.47 -29.84
C ALA A 274 -0.26 -21.67 -30.97
N ALA A 275 -1.51 -21.97 -31.31
CA ALA A 275 -2.24 -21.27 -32.37
C ALA A 275 -2.49 -19.81 -32.00
N VAL A 276 -2.93 -19.54 -30.77
CA VAL A 276 -3.14 -18.16 -30.29
C VAL A 276 -1.81 -17.42 -30.19
N ALA A 277 -0.73 -18.06 -29.75
CA ALA A 277 0.61 -17.46 -29.72
C ALA A 277 1.04 -17.00 -31.12
N VAL A 278 0.91 -17.87 -32.13
CA VAL A 278 1.27 -17.54 -33.51
C VAL A 278 0.38 -16.44 -34.10
N LEU A 279 -0.93 -16.48 -33.87
CA LEU A 279 -1.87 -15.47 -34.39
C LEU A 279 -1.71 -14.10 -33.70
N SER A 280 -1.32 -14.10 -32.44
CA SER A 280 -1.21 -12.90 -31.62
C SER A 280 0.21 -12.32 -31.54
N GLY A 281 1.23 -13.07 -31.96
CA GLY A 281 2.64 -12.66 -31.82
C GLY A 281 3.12 -12.60 -30.36
N VAL A 282 2.41 -13.27 -29.45
CA VAL A 282 2.72 -13.37 -28.02
C VAL A 282 3.31 -14.77 -27.76
N THR A 283 4.24 -14.90 -26.81
CA THR A 283 4.88 -16.19 -26.53
C THR A 283 3.90 -17.21 -25.95
N THR A 284 4.15 -18.50 -26.21
CA THR A 284 3.34 -19.62 -25.70
C THR A 284 3.22 -19.61 -24.18
N ALA A 285 4.29 -19.24 -23.46
CA ALA A 285 4.28 -19.09 -22.00
C ALA A 285 3.31 -18.01 -21.50
N ILE A 286 3.21 -16.87 -22.21
CA ILE A 286 2.26 -15.81 -21.84
C ILE A 286 0.84 -16.24 -22.20
N ILE A 287 0.63 -16.85 -23.37
CA ILE A 287 -0.69 -17.35 -23.78
C ILE A 287 -1.20 -18.43 -22.83
N ASP A 288 -0.35 -19.37 -22.42
CA ASP A 288 -0.69 -20.41 -21.44
C ASP A 288 -1.17 -19.78 -20.13
N ARG A 289 -0.45 -18.78 -19.62
CA ARG A 289 -0.84 -18.04 -18.42
C ARG A 289 -2.16 -17.26 -18.59
N LEU A 290 -2.37 -16.63 -19.74
CA LEU A 290 -3.60 -15.89 -20.04
C LEU A 290 -4.82 -16.80 -20.17
N LEU A 291 -4.64 -18.00 -20.73
CA LEU A 291 -5.69 -18.99 -20.86
C LEU A 291 -5.98 -19.68 -19.51
N THR A 292 -4.99 -19.84 -18.64
CA THR A 292 -5.15 -20.52 -17.33
C THR A 292 -5.52 -19.59 -16.17
N GLY A 293 -5.35 -18.27 -16.32
CA GLY A 293 -5.63 -17.30 -15.27
C GLY A 293 -7.09 -17.32 -14.78
N GLU A 294 -7.33 -16.96 -13.52
CA GLU A 294 -8.63 -17.17 -12.84
C GLU A 294 -9.85 -16.51 -13.50
N ARG A 295 -9.67 -15.43 -14.29
CA ARG A 295 -10.78 -14.70 -14.92
C ARG A 295 -10.79 -14.83 -16.45
N PRO A 296 -11.95 -14.91 -17.11
CA PRO A 296 -12.03 -15.08 -18.57
C PRO A 296 -11.69 -13.80 -19.35
N ASP A 297 -11.52 -12.65 -18.68
CA ASP A 297 -11.31 -11.34 -19.31
C ASP A 297 -10.11 -11.32 -20.27
N SER A 298 -9.02 -12.02 -19.95
CA SER A 298 -7.83 -12.17 -20.82
C SER A 298 -8.17 -12.82 -22.15
N ILE A 299 -9.01 -13.86 -22.13
CA ILE A 299 -9.49 -14.59 -23.32
C ILE A 299 -10.40 -13.69 -24.16
N LEU A 300 -11.21 -12.85 -23.51
CA LEU A 300 -12.06 -11.88 -24.21
C LEU A 300 -11.23 -10.83 -24.94
N VAL A 301 -10.19 -10.32 -24.29
CA VAL A 301 -9.25 -9.37 -24.89
C VAL A 301 -8.49 -9.99 -26.06
N LEU A 302 -7.97 -11.20 -25.91
CA LEU A 302 -7.32 -11.94 -27.00
C LEU A 302 -8.29 -12.15 -28.17
N GLY A 303 -9.50 -12.64 -27.88
CA GLY A 303 -10.53 -12.85 -28.89
C GLY A 303 -10.89 -11.57 -29.64
N LYS A 304 -11.09 -10.46 -28.93
CA LYS A 304 -11.47 -9.19 -29.55
C LYS A 304 -10.33 -8.58 -30.35
N ALA A 305 -9.09 -8.69 -29.88
CA ALA A 305 -7.92 -8.15 -30.57
C ALA A 305 -7.59 -8.94 -31.86
N LEU A 306 -7.83 -10.25 -31.84
CA LEU A 306 -7.64 -11.16 -32.97
C LEU A 306 -8.85 -11.22 -33.93
N GLY A 307 -9.95 -10.54 -33.59
CA GLY A 307 -11.18 -10.55 -34.39
C GLY A 307 -11.91 -11.89 -34.38
N LEU A 308 -11.75 -12.70 -33.34
CA LEU A 308 -12.42 -14.00 -33.21
C LEU A 308 -13.90 -13.83 -32.93
N ASP A 309 -14.72 -14.72 -33.51
CA ASP A 309 -16.11 -14.86 -33.19
C ASP A 309 -16.33 -15.35 -31.75
N TRP A 310 -17.46 -14.94 -31.17
CA TRP A 310 -17.88 -15.37 -29.83
C TRP A 310 -17.90 -16.90 -29.67
N LYS A 311 -18.21 -17.66 -30.73
CA LYS A 311 -18.20 -19.14 -30.70
C LYS A 311 -16.82 -19.69 -30.35
N THR A 312 -15.78 -19.12 -30.94
CA THR A 312 -14.37 -19.49 -30.72
C THR A 312 -13.92 -19.05 -29.33
N VAL A 313 -14.24 -17.81 -28.93
CA VAL A 313 -13.93 -17.28 -27.60
C VAL A 313 -14.59 -18.10 -26.50
N ARG A 314 -15.86 -18.46 -26.67
CA ARG A 314 -16.59 -19.33 -25.74
C ARG A 314 -15.92 -20.71 -25.62
N ALA A 315 -15.47 -21.29 -26.73
CA ALA A 315 -14.76 -22.57 -26.70
C ALA A 315 -13.45 -22.47 -25.90
N LEU A 316 -12.68 -21.39 -26.08
CA LEU A 316 -11.46 -21.12 -25.29
C LEU A 316 -11.74 -20.90 -23.80
N VAL A 317 -12.84 -20.21 -23.46
CA VAL A 317 -13.26 -20.02 -22.05
C VAL A 317 -13.62 -21.37 -21.40
N LEU A 318 -14.32 -22.24 -22.13
CA LEU A 318 -14.74 -23.55 -21.63
C LEU A 318 -13.57 -24.54 -21.53
N LEU A 319 -12.54 -24.40 -22.37
CA LEU A 319 -11.33 -25.23 -22.34
C LEU A 319 -10.65 -25.26 -20.96
N ARG A 320 -10.73 -24.14 -20.23
CA ARG A 320 -10.22 -23.99 -18.86
C ARG A 320 -10.81 -24.96 -17.85
N ARG A 321 -12.10 -25.28 -18.03
CA ARG A 321 -12.83 -26.19 -17.15
C ARG A 321 -12.32 -27.63 -17.33
N ASN A 322 -12.02 -28.01 -18.56
CA ASN A 322 -11.58 -29.38 -18.89
C ASN A 322 -10.18 -29.68 -18.34
N LEU A 323 -9.44 -28.65 -17.95
CA LEU A 323 -8.15 -28.77 -17.24
C LEU A 323 -8.30 -28.87 -15.72
N GLY A 324 -9.52 -28.84 -15.16
CA GLY A 324 -9.78 -28.88 -13.72
C GLY A 324 -9.40 -27.59 -12.97
N ARG A 325 -9.06 -26.52 -13.69
CA ARG A 325 -8.47 -25.28 -13.14
C ARG A 325 -9.49 -24.19 -12.80
N THR A 326 -10.78 -24.49 -12.83
CA THR A 326 -11.83 -23.52 -12.42
C THR A 326 -12.96 -24.28 -11.73
N ALA A 327 -13.23 -23.93 -10.46
CA ALA A 327 -14.22 -24.61 -9.62
C ALA A 327 -15.67 -24.19 -9.89
N ALA A 328 -15.90 -23.04 -10.54
CA ALA A 328 -17.22 -22.47 -10.80
C ALA A 328 -17.55 -22.42 -12.30
N VAL A 329 -18.81 -22.66 -12.65
CA VAL A 329 -19.33 -22.47 -14.02
C VAL A 329 -19.34 -20.97 -14.31
N PRO A 330 -18.58 -20.47 -15.31
CA PRO A 330 -18.64 -19.06 -15.66
C PRO A 330 -20.04 -18.73 -16.20
N ASP A 331 -20.61 -17.62 -15.71
CA ASP A 331 -21.84 -17.05 -16.25
C ASP A 331 -21.58 -16.59 -17.69
N LEU A 332 -21.86 -17.47 -18.66
CA LEU A 332 -21.54 -17.26 -20.07
C LEU A 332 -22.29 -16.09 -20.67
N ASP A 333 -23.47 -15.75 -20.16
CA ASP A 333 -24.25 -14.61 -20.65
C ASP A 333 -23.60 -13.29 -20.22
N ARG A 334 -23.13 -13.23 -18.97
CA ARG A 334 -22.34 -12.08 -18.49
C ARG A 334 -20.99 -11.96 -19.20
N VAL A 335 -20.30 -13.08 -19.43
CA VAL A 335 -19.02 -13.10 -20.17
C VAL A 335 -19.22 -12.66 -21.62
N ARG A 336 -20.32 -13.07 -22.26
CA ARG A 336 -20.70 -12.61 -23.61
C ARG A 336 -20.96 -11.11 -23.64
N ALA A 337 -21.74 -10.59 -22.69
CA ALA A 337 -22.01 -9.16 -22.60
C ALA A 337 -20.71 -8.35 -22.48
N SER A 338 -19.76 -8.79 -21.64
CA SER A 338 -18.44 -8.15 -21.53
C SER A 338 -17.65 -8.18 -22.85
N PHE A 339 -17.70 -9.28 -23.59
CA PHE A 339 -17.02 -9.41 -24.89
C PHE A 339 -17.60 -8.48 -25.97
N GLU A 340 -18.93 -8.36 -26.01
CA GLU A 340 -19.63 -7.49 -26.96
C GLU A 340 -19.35 -6.01 -26.65
N HIS A 341 -19.34 -5.60 -25.38
CA HIS A 341 -19.05 -4.23 -24.94
C HIS A 341 -17.57 -3.85 -25.01
N LEU A 342 -16.65 -4.82 -25.06
CA LEU A 342 -15.22 -4.55 -25.16
C LEU A 342 -14.90 -3.90 -26.51
N ALA A 343 -14.36 -2.68 -26.48
CA ALA A 343 -13.93 -1.99 -27.69
C ALA A 343 -12.67 -2.64 -28.30
N GLU A 344 -12.68 -2.87 -29.61
CA GLU A 344 -11.59 -3.50 -30.35
C GLU A 344 -10.27 -2.71 -30.24
N ALA A 345 -10.34 -1.38 -30.26
CA ALA A 345 -9.18 -0.51 -30.07
C ALA A 345 -8.50 -0.70 -28.71
N THR A 346 -9.29 -0.93 -27.65
CA THR A 346 -8.80 -1.21 -26.30
C THR A 346 -8.13 -2.59 -26.26
N ALA A 347 -8.77 -3.60 -26.87
CA ALA A 347 -8.23 -4.95 -26.93
C ALA A 347 -6.87 -5.01 -27.66
N ARG A 348 -6.76 -4.35 -28.83
CA ARG A 348 -5.50 -4.25 -29.59
C ARG A 348 -4.40 -3.52 -28.81
N ARG A 349 -4.75 -2.53 -27.98
CA ARG A 349 -3.77 -1.83 -27.13
C ARG A 349 -3.19 -2.73 -26.04
N VAL A 350 -4.03 -3.57 -25.43
CA VAL A 350 -3.60 -4.57 -24.44
C VAL A 350 -2.79 -5.69 -25.11
N LEU A 351 -3.18 -6.13 -26.31
CA LEU A 351 -2.41 -7.12 -27.07
C LEU A 351 -1.00 -6.63 -27.40
N ARG A 352 -0.84 -5.37 -27.85
CA ARG A 352 0.49 -4.77 -28.08
C ARG A 352 1.36 -4.77 -26.84
N PHE A 353 0.76 -4.57 -25.66
CA PHE A 353 1.48 -4.64 -24.40
C PHE A 353 2.01 -6.07 -24.14
N TRP A 354 1.22 -7.11 -24.41
CA TRP A 354 1.67 -8.50 -24.27
C TRP A 354 2.74 -8.90 -25.31
N GLN A 355 2.69 -8.36 -26.53
CA GLN A 355 3.71 -8.56 -27.54
C GLN A 355 5.07 -7.95 -27.15
N MET A 356 5.04 -6.81 -26.42
CA MET A 356 6.24 -6.11 -25.96
C MET A 356 6.87 -6.74 -24.71
N ALA A 357 6.11 -7.53 -23.95
CA ALA A 357 6.59 -8.30 -22.81
C ALA A 357 7.41 -9.51 -23.29
N ARG A 358 8.56 -9.26 -23.93
CA ARG A 358 9.50 -10.32 -24.30
C ARG A 358 10.11 -10.93 -23.04
N PRO A 359 10.16 -12.26 -22.89
CA PRO A 359 11.02 -12.87 -21.90
C PRO A 359 12.47 -12.50 -22.21
N ALA A 360 13.26 -12.17 -21.18
CA ALA A 360 14.66 -11.75 -21.30
C ALA A 360 15.59 -12.79 -21.96
N ALA A 361 15.10 -14.00 -22.28
CA ALA A 361 15.86 -15.11 -22.83
C ALA A 361 16.08 -15.08 -24.36
N GLU A 362 15.34 -14.28 -25.13
CA GLU A 362 15.48 -14.27 -26.61
C GLU A 362 16.25 -13.07 -27.18
N ALA A 363 16.74 -12.16 -26.33
CA ALA A 363 17.56 -11.02 -26.77
C ALA A 363 19.05 -11.36 -26.90
N ALA A 364 19.45 -12.61 -26.65
CA ALA A 364 20.85 -13.07 -26.65
C ALA A 364 21.17 -14.13 -27.72
N ARG A 365 20.51 -14.09 -28.89
CA ARG A 365 20.90 -14.90 -30.05
C ARG A 365 21.09 -14.04 -31.29
#